data_AF-G5QIA3-F1
#
_entry.id   AF-G5QIA3-F1
#
_cell.length_a   1.000
_cell.length_b   1.000
_cell.length_c   1.000
_cell.angle_alpha   90.00
_cell.angle_beta   90.00
_cell.angle_gamma   90.00
#
_symmetry.space_group_name_H-M   'P 1'
#
loop_
_entity.id
_entity.type
_entity.pdbx_description
1 polymer ?
#
loop_
_entity_poly.entity_id
_entity_poly.type
_entity_poly.pdbx_seq_one_letter_code
_entity_poly.pdbx_strand_id
1 'polypeptide(L)'
;MIQLPAFLARQTDLVEAMAKTGAVINVKKPQFVSPGQMGNIVDKFHEGGNDKVILCDRGANFGYDNLVVDMLGFSVMKKVSGNSPVIFDVTHALQCRDPFGAASGGRRGQVTELA
;
A
#
# COMPACT_ATOMS: atom_id res chain seq x y z
N MET A 1 14.57 0.54 6.92
CA MET A 1 13.16 0.79 6.56
C MET A 1 12.35 -0.43 6.96
N ILE A 2 11.23 -0.26 7.65
CA ILE A 2 10.34 -1.36 8.06
C ILE A 2 9.08 -1.30 7.19
N GLN A 3 8.68 -2.41 6.60
CA GLN A 3 7.49 -2.46 5.76
C GLN A 3 6.28 -2.97 6.55
N LEU A 4 5.18 -2.21 6.54
CA LEU A 4 3.89 -2.63 7.06
C LEU A 4 3.14 -3.40 5.97
N PRO A 5 2.88 -4.71 6.14
CA PRO A 5 2.20 -5.51 5.13
C PRO A 5 0.75 -5.06 4.93
N ALA A 6 0.27 -5.13 3.68
CA ALA A 6 -1.06 -4.68 3.27
C ALA A 6 -2.21 -5.22 4.15
N PHE A 7 -2.21 -6.50 4.51
CA PHE A 7 -3.27 -7.07 5.34
C PHE A 7 -3.26 -6.59 6.80
N LEU A 8 -2.11 -6.05 7.26
CA LEU A 8 -1.93 -5.61 8.63
C LEU A 8 -1.98 -4.09 8.78
N ALA A 9 -2.19 -3.34 7.69
CA ALA A 9 -2.08 -1.88 7.69
C ALA A 9 -3.10 -1.15 8.58
N ARG A 10 -4.13 -1.86 9.07
CA ARG A 10 -5.15 -1.33 9.99
C ARG A 10 -5.03 -1.86 11.42
N GLN A 11 -3.99 -2.64 11.73
CA GLN A 11 -3.74 -3.17 13.08
C GLN A 11 -3.07 -2.11 13.94
N THR A 12 -3.82 -1.48 14.85
CA THR A 12 -3.36 -0.35 15.65
C THR A 12 -2.12 -0.69 16.48
N ASP A 13 -2.12 -1.81 17.21
CA ASP A 13 -0.98 -2.20 18.06
C ASP A 13 0.32 -2.35 17.27
N LEU A 14 0.24 -2.90 16.05
CA LEU A 14 1.39 -3.02 15.17
C LEU A 14 1.86 -1.66 14.65
N VAL A 15 0.93 -0.79 14.25
CA VAL A 15 1.24 0.58 13.81
C VAL A 15 1.93 1.36 14.92
N GLU A 16 1.42 1.31 16.15
CA GLU A 16 2.02 1.96 17.31
C GLU A 16 3.40 1.41 17.64
N ALA A 17 3.55 0.07 17.63
CA ALA A 17 4.85 -0.57 17.87
C ALA A 17 5.88 -0.15 16.80
N MET A 18 5.47 -0.10 15.53
CA MET A 18 6.31 0.36 14.43
C MET A 18 6.63 1.86 14.53
N ALA A 19 5.67 2.70 14.93
CA ALA A 19 5.89 4.12 15.13
C ALA A 19 6.98 4.38 16.18
N LYS A 20 6.90 3.70 17.33
CA LYS A 20 7.87 3.81 18.44
C LYS A 20 9.31 3.43 18.06
N THR A 21 9.53 2.76 16.92
CA THR A 21 10.89 2.45 16.45
C THR A 21 11.64 3.68 15.90
N GLY A 22 10.93 4.75 15.50
CA GLY A 22 11.51 5.93 14.83
C GLY A 22 12.15 5.63 13.45
N ALA A 23 11.99 4.41 12.94
CA ALA A 23 12.48 4.00 11.64
C ALA A 23 11.60 4.54 10.51
N VAL A 24 12.16 4.61 9.29
CA VAL A 24 11.36 4.90 8.08
C VAL A 24 10.39 3.75 7.83
N ILE A 25 9.10 4.06 7.70
CA ILE A 25 8.04 3.08 7.52
C ILE A 25 7.52 3.11 6.08
N ASN A 26 7.51 1.94 5.43
CA ASN A 26 6.86 1.77 4.13
C ASN A 26 5.49 1.10 4.31
N VAL A 27 4.41 1.84 4.11
CA VAL A 27 3.03 1.35 4.23
C VAL A 27 2.56 0.83 2.88
N LYS A 28 2.38 -0.49 2.76
CA LYS A 28 1.71 -1.07 1.59
C LYS A 28 0.22 -0.80 1.68
N LYS A 29 -0.31 0.00 0.74
CA LYS A 29 -1.74 0.26 0.64
C LYS A 29 -2.49 -1.08 0.50
N PRO A 30 -3.46 -1.37 1.37
CA PRO A 30 -4.27 -2.57 1.21
C PRO A 30 -5.10 -2.53 -0.07
N GLN A 31 -5.26 -3.67 -0.75
CA GLN A 31 -6.07 -3.74 -1.96
C GLN A 31 -7.57 -3.46 -1.75
N PHE A 32 -8.03 -3.45 -0.50
CA PHE A 32 -9.41 -3.12 -0.09
C PHE A 32 -9.56 -1.70 0.49
N VAL A 33 -8.50 -0.87 0.48
CA VAL A 33 -8.50 0.50 1.01
C VAL A 33 -8.42 1.49 -0.14
N SER A 34 -9.23 2.54 -0.06
CA SER A 34 -9.22 3.64 -1.02
C SER A 34 -8.01 4.56 -0.77
N PRO A 35 -7.48 5.24 -1.82
CA PRO A 35 -6.41 6.22 -1.67
C PRO A 35 -6.66 7.28 -0.59
N GLY A 36 -7.91 7.74 -0.46
CA GLY A 36 -8.28 8.77 0.52
C GLY A 36 -8.18 8.32 1.98
N GLN A 37 -8.30 7.02 2.25
CA GLN A 37 -8.18 6.48 3.62
C GLN A 37 -6.74 6.32 4.09
N MET A 38 -5.75 6.53 3.22
CA MET A 38 -4.34 6.43 3.60
C MET A 38 -3.90 7.52 4.60
N GLY A 39 -4.59 8.67 4.61
CA GLY A 39 -4.36 9.74 5.61
C GLY A 39 -4.49 9.21 7.04
N ASN A 40 -5.54 8.45 7.32
CA ASN A 40 -5.76 7.87 8.65
C ASN A 40 -4.62 6.96 9.12
N ILE A 41 -3.92 6.28 8.20
CA ILE A 41 -2.78 5.42 8.57
C ILE A 41 -1.56 6.28 8.89
N VAL A 42 -1.34 7.34 8.10
CA VAL A 42 -0.26 8.31 8.31
C VAL A 42 -0.45 9.04 9.63
N ASP A 43 -1.67 9.50 9.91
CA ASP A 43 -2.01 10.19 11.16
C ASP A 43 -1.72 9.33 12.39
N LYS A 44 -2.01 8.02 12.33
CA LYS A 44 -1.64 7.09 13.42
C LYS A 44 -0.14 6.96 13.63
N PHE A 45 0.67 7.02 12.57
CA PHE A 45 2.12 7.04 12.71
C PHE A 45 2.61 8.36 13.33
N HIS A 46 1.99 9.49 12.97
CA HIS A 46 2.26 10.80 13.58
C HIS A 46 1.86 10.82 15.07
N GLU A 47 0.69 10.30 15.42
CA GLU A 47 0.24 10.13 16.81
C GLU A 47 1.21 9.26 17.63
N GLY A 48 1.78 8.24 17.00
CA GLY A 48 2.83 7.39 17.56
C GLY A 48 4.23 8.01 17.58
N GLY A 49 4.39 9.27 17.15
CA GLY A 49 5.64 10.02 17.17
C GLY A 49 6.59 9.74 16.01
N ASN A 50 6.10 9.27 14.86
CA ASN A 50 6.92 8.95 13.70
C ASN A 50 6.38 9.53 12.38
N ASP A 51 7.04 10.58 11.89
CA ASP A 51 6.69 11.28 10.65
C ASP A 51 7.37 10.73 9.39
N LYS A 52 8.15 9.64 9.53
CA LYS A 52 8.96 9.08 8.43
C LYS A 52 8.18 8.01 7.66
N VAL A 53 7.02 8.40 7.12
CA VAL A 53 6.10 7.49 6.42
C VAL A 53 6.24 7.60 4.91
N ILE A 54 6.32 6.46 4.24
CA ILE A 54 6.25 6.29 2.80
C ILE A 54 5.01 5.47 2.48
N LEU A 55 4.22 5.91 1.52
CA LEU A 55 3.07 5.17 1.01
C LEU A 55 3.47 4.36 -0.20
N CYS A 56 2.96 3.13 -0.31
CA CYS A 56 3.25 2.28 -1.46
C CYS A 56 1.95 1.71 -2.04
N ASP A 57 1.62 2.16 -3.26
CA ASP A 57 0.51 1.59 -4.02
C ASP A 57 0.90 0.23 -4.59
N ARG A 58 -0.04 -0.72 -4.57
CA ARG A 58 0.16 -2.07 -5.08
C ARG A 58 -1.08 -2.61 -5.80
N GLY A 59 -1.95 -1.71 -6.27
CA GLY A 59 -3.26 -2.03 -6.85
C GLY A 59 -4.41 -2.12 -5.83
N ALA A 60 -5.62 -2.19 -6.36
CA ALA A 60 -6.88 -2.41 -5.65
C ALA A 60 -7.62 -3.61 -6.25
N ASN A 61 -8.43 -4.30 -5.45
CA ASN A 61 -9.24 -5.42 -5.92
C ASN A 61 -10.17 -4.97 -7.05
N PHE A 62 -10.18 -5.74 -8.14
CA PHE A 62 -11.06 -5.51 -9.28
C PHE A 62 -11.80 -6.80 -9.63
N GLY A 63 -12.96 -6.98 -9.00
CA GLY A 63 -13.64 -8.27 -9.01
C GLY A 63 -12.88 -9.34 -8.21
N TYR A 64 -13.09 -10.60 -8.56
CA TYR A 64 -12.39 -11.72 -7.93
C TYR A 64 -11.01 -11.93 -8.56
N ASP A 65 -10.04 -12.27 -7.70
CA ASP A 65 -8.70 -12.75 -8.10
C ASP A 65 -7.88 -11.83 -9.01
N ASN A 66 -8.24 -10.54 -9.08
CA ASN A 66 -7.58 -9.57 -9.96
C ASN A 66 -7.38 -8.22 -9.28
N LEU A 67 -6.37 -7.48 -9.76
CA LEU A 67 -6.01 -6.15 -9.31
C LEU A 67 -5.98 -5.16 -10.48
N VAL A 68 -6.39 -3.93 -10.19
CA VAL A 68 -6.26 -2.76 -11.06
C VAL A 68 -5.53 -1.64 -10.32
N VAL A 69 -4.76 -0.83 -11.05
CA VAL A 69 -4.12 0.37 -10.51
C VAL A 69 -4.92 1.57 -10.97
N ASP A 70 -5.37 2.38 -10.02
CA ASP A 70 -5.95 3.69 -10.29
C ASP A 70 -4.83 4.75 -10.25
N MET A 71 -4.41 5.21 -11.42
CA MET A 71 -3.35 6.22 -11.55
C MET A 71 -3.74 7.58 -10.94
N LEU A 72 -5.03 7.88 -10.79
CA LEU A 72 -5.49 9.09 -10.11
C LEU A 72 -5.27 9.00 -8.59
N GLY A 73 -5.26 7.78 -8.06
CA GLY A 73 -5.07 7.50 -6.64
C GLY A 73 -3.75 8.01 -6.07
N PHE A 74 -2.68 8.11 -6.86
CA PHE A 74 -1.39 8.62 -6.41
C PHE A 74 -1.47 10.06 -5.91
N SER A 75 -2.14 10.93 -6.66
CA SER A 75 -2.33 12.34 -6.29
C SER A 75 -3.22 12.47 -5.06
N VAL A 76 -4.24 11.62 -4.94
CA VAL A 76 -5.11 11.57 -3.75
C VAL A 76 -4.30 11.18 -2.52
N MET A 77 -3.50 10.12 -2.59
CA MET A 77 -2.64 9.68 -1.48
C MET A 77 -1.68 10.78 -1.03
N LYS A 78 -1.01 11.47 -1.95
CA LYS A 78 -0.14 12.62 -1.61
C LYS A 78 -0.90 13.69 -0.84
N LYS A 79 -2.07 14.09 -1.34
CA LYS A 79 -2.89 15.15 -0.72
C LYS A 79 -3.32 14.79 0.70
N VAL A 80 -3.84 13.58 0.92
CA VAL A 80 -4.38 13.18 2.23
C VAL A 80 -3.30 12.84 3.26
N SER A 81 -2.04 12.67 2.83
CA SER A 81 -0.91 12.28 3.69
C SER A 81 0.08 13.40 3.98
N GLY A 82 -0.31 14.66 3.72
CA GLY A 82 0.60 15.80 3.89
C GLY A 82 1.82 15.75 2.96
N ASN A 83 1.66 15.23 1.74
CA ASN A 83 2.72 15.01 0.75
C ASN A 83 3.77 13.96 1.14
N SER A 84 3.38 12.93 1.88
CA SER A 84 4.25 11.77 2.09
C SER A 84 4.70 11.18 0.74
N PRO A 85 5.95 10.69 0.62
CA PRO A 85 6.42 10.03 -0.60
C PRO A 85 5.52 8.85 -0.97
N VAL A 86 5.23 8.72 -2.27
CA VAL A 86 4.42 7.63 -2.80
C VAL A 86 5.24 6.80 -3.78
N ILE A 87 5.35 5.50 -3.52
CA ILE A 87 6.04 4.51 -4.34
C ILE A 87 5.00 3.62 -5.03
N PHE A 88 5.33 3.13 -6.21
CA PHE A 88 4.52 2.16 -6.91
C PHE A 88 5.17 0.77 -6.91
N ASP A 89 4.50 -0.22 -6.33
CA ASP A 89 4.87 -1.63 -6.41
C ASP A 89 4.21 -2.28 -7.63
N VAL A 90 4.82 -2.04 -8.78
CA VAL A 90 4.36 -2.57 -10.07
C VAL A 90 4.30 -4.11 -10.07
N THR A 91 5.23 -4.77 -9.38
CA THR A 91 5.31 -6.23 -9.38
C THR A 91 4.11 -6.86 -8.70
N HIS A 92 3.72 -6.35 -7.53
CA HIS A 92 2.54 -6.82 -6.81
C HIS A 92 1.23 -6.31 -7.44
N ALA A 93 1.23 -5.14 -8.07
CA ALA A 93 0.06 -4.65 -8.80
C ALA A 93 -0.35 -5.56 -9.96
N LEU A 94 0.61 -6.28 -10.54
CA LEU A 94 0.36 -7.23 -11.64
C LEU A 94 -0.05 -8.63 -11.17
N GLN A 95 -0.14 -8.88 -9.86
CA GLN A 95 -0.64 -10.14 -9.35
C GLN A 95 -2.11 -10.37 -9.74
N CYS A 96 -2.39 -11.61 -10.11
CA CYS A 96 -3.72 -12.15 -10.33
C CYS A 96 -3.69 -13.63 -9.96
N ARG A 97 -4.84 -14.21 -9.63
CA ARG A 97 -4.93 -15.64 -9.29
C ARG A 97 -5.83 -16.36 -10.27
N ASP A 98 -5.50 -17.62 -10.51
CA ASP A 98 -6.47 -18.59 -10.98
C ASP A 98 -7.36 -18.95 -9.77
N PRO A 99 -8.70 -18.88 -9.88
CA PRO A 99 -9.61 -19.25 -8.79
C PRO A 99 -9.36 -20.63 -8.18
N PHE A 100 -8.83 -21.58 -8.97
CA PHE A 100 -8.50 -22.94 -8.51
C PHE A 100 -6.99 -23.17 -8.33
N GLY A 101 -6.19 -22.12 -8.48
CA GLY A 101 -4.75 -22.17 -8.35
C GLY A 101 -4.27 -22.20 -6.91
N ALA A 102 -3.32 -23.10 -6.62
CA ALA A 102 -2.69 -23.24 -5.29
C ALA A 102 -1.84 -22.02 -4.88
N ALA A 103 -1.42 -21.17 -5.82
CA ALA A 103 -0.55 -20.04 -5.59
C ALA A 103 -0.98 -18.81 -6.41
N SER A 104 -0.47 -17.63 -6.04
CA SER A 104 -0.69 -16.43 -6.84
C SER A 104 0.10 -16.50 -8.15
N GLY A 105 -0.56 -16.17 -9.25
CA GLY A 105 0.07 -15.88 -10.53
C GLY A 105 0.40 -14.39 -10.67
N GLY A 106 0.61 -13.95 -11.91
CA GLY A 106 0.79 -12.55 -12.24
C GLY A 106 1.16 -12.29 -13.69
N ARG A 107 1.12 -11.02 -14.09
CA ARG A 107 1.34 -10.53 -15.45
C ARG A 107 2.76 -9.97 -15.63
N ARG A 108 3.79 -10.76 -15.30
CA ARG A 108 5.19 -10.30 -15.25
C ARG A 108 5.71 -9.66 -16.56
N GLY A 109 5.17 -10.07 -17.71
CA GLY A 109 5.57 -9.55 -19.02
C GLY A 109 5.18 -8.09 -19.23
N GLN A 110 4.25 -7.56 -18.43
CA GLN A 110 3.70 -6.20 -18.57
C GLN A 110 4.29 -5.21 -17.55
N VAL A 111 5.36 -5.57 -16.84
CA VAL A 111 5.96 -4.72 -15.79
C VAL A 111 6.36 -3.34 -16.35
N THR A 112 6.99 -3.30 -17.52
CA THR A 112 7.40 -2.04 -18.16
C THR A 112 6.26 -1.31 -18.85
N GLU A 113 5.14 -1.97 -19.12
CA GLU A 113 3.96 -1.32 -19.71
C GLU A 113 3.17 -0.54 -18.66
N LEU A 114 3.23 -0.99 -17.40
CA LEU A 114 2.51 -0.38 -16.28
C LEU A 114 3.36 0.67 -15.51
N ALA A 115 4.70 0.60 -15.59
CA ALA A 115 5.63 1.45 -14.85
C ALA A 115 6.06 2.71 -15.62
#